data_AF-A0A812NT82-F1
#
_entry.id   AF-A0A812NT82-F1
#
_cell.length_a   1.000
_cell.length_b   1.000
_cell.length_c   1.000
_cell.angle_alpha   90.00
_cell.angle_beta   90.00
_cell.angle_gamma   90.00
#
_symmetry.space_group_name_H-M   'P 1'
#
loop_
_entity.id
_entity.type
_entity.pdbx_description
1 polymer ?
#
loop_
_entity_poly.entity_id
_entity_poly.type
_entity_poly.pdbx_seq_one_letter_code
_entity_poly.pdbx_strand_id
1 'polypeptide(L)'
;MPWSLQEPAMRIMAHRLNRRIFCITAEAVSPELLQAGDDLDSTGHAFYTDLYTMIDTLPLPYKLILMDNTFGLGVPLLWKLQSRLKHILAVNTSWVFRLGFVHSSTHKVLADRAASLKTLAEQRDIKGMVKACGDFILAPRPECTIIVEGAVAFERAVADTWHIYNEYEAGLASASDNFWQSLGEADDYTYSATDPRLSHMQPWRPEHSIDIVLAYGSHTPTLAVQDATFNLQEMLPGSLTAVIAQSSWLWQLEGHVLP
;
A
#
# COMPACT_ATOMS: atom_id res chain seq x y z
N MET A 1 -3.13 6.91 -0.19
CA MET A 1 -2.72 8.32 -0.42
C MET A 1 -3.26 8.81 -1.77
N PRO A 2 -3.74 10.06 -1.92
CA PRO A 2 -4.17 10.59 -3.21
C PRO A 2 -3.10 10.51 -4.30
N TRP A 3 -3.49 10.35 -5.57
CA TRP A 3 -2.51 10.22 -6.66
C TRP A 3 -1.63 11.46 -6.84
N SER A 4 -2.17 12.66 -6.61
CA SER A 4 -1.43 13.93 -6.70
C SER A 4 -0.18 13.96 -5.83
N LEU A 5 -0.18 13.24 -4.70
CA LEU A 5 0.94 13.11 -3.78
C LEU A 5 1.90 11.96 -4.14
N GLN A 6 1.44 10.97 -4.88
CA GLN A 6 2.27 9.84 -5.34
C GLN A 6 2.97 10.12 -6.66
N GLU A 7 2.31 10.89 -7.54
CA GLU A 7 2.72 11.14 -8.91
C GLU A 7 4.15 11.69 -9.04
N PRO A 8 4.61 12.67 -8.25
CA PRO A 8 5.94 13.23 -8.41
C PRO A 8 7.05 12.19 -8.18
N ALA A 9 6.95 11.40 -7.10
CA ALA A 9 7.88 10.30 -6.83
C ALA A 9 7.86 9.24 -7.95
N MET A 10 6.66 8.90 -8.46
CA MET A 10 6.50 7.94 -9.56
C MET A 10 7.14 8.45 -10.85
N ARG A 11 7.00 9.74 -11.17
CA ARG A 11 7.64 10.36 -12.34
C ARG A 11 9.16 10.33 -12.25
N ILE A 12 9.73 10.60 -11.08
CA ILE A 12 11.18 10.51 -10.86
C ILE A 12 11.65 9.06 -11.07
N MET A 13 10.94 8.08 -10.51
CA MET A 13 11.25 6.66 -10.69
C MET A 13 11.16 6.24 -12.17
N ALA A 14 10.08 6.64 -12.87
CA ALA A 14 9.89 6.40 -14.30
C ALA A 14 11.07 6.92 -15.12
N HIS A 15 11.50 8.15 -14.83
CA HIS A 15 12.62 8.81 -15.50
C HIS A 15 13.94 8.07 -15.24
N ARG A 16 14.26 7.76 -13.98
CA ARG A 16 15.49 7.05 -13.59
C ARG A 16 15.58 5.65 -14.20
N LEU A 17 14.45 4.95 -14.31
CA LEU A 17 14.39 3.61 -14.91
C LEU A 17 14.26 3.63 -16.43
N ASN A 18 14.09 4.81 -17.05
CA ASN A 18 13.74 4.98 -18.46
C ASN A 18 12.54 4.10 -18.87
N ARG A 19 11.46 4.17 -18.09
CA ARG A 19 10.23 3.40 -18.29
C ARG A 19 9.02 4.32 -18.36
N ARG A 20 8.00 3.88 -19.11
CA ARG A 20 6.66 4.46 -19.04
C ARG A 20 5.89 3.81 -17.90
N ILE A 21 5.28 4.63 -17.05
CA ILE A 21 4.37 4.16 -16.00
C ILE A 21 2.93 4.32 -16.48
N PHE A 22 2.14 3.29 -16.25
CA PHE A 22 0.68 3.35 -16.28
C PHE A 22 0.20 3.08 -14.85
N CYS A 23 -0.67 3.94 -14.34
CA CYS A 23 -1.17 3.84 -12.99
C CYS A 23 -2.69 3.65 -13.04
N ILE A 24 -3.17 2.69 -12.27
CA ILE A 24 -4.58 2.55 -11.93
C ILE A 24 -4.69 3.13 -10.52
N THR A 25 -5.37 4.26 -10.41
CA THR A 25 -5.52 5.00 -9.15
C THR A 25 -6.90 4.78 -8.56
N ALA A 26 -7.12 5.26 -7.33
CA ALA A 26 -8.43 5.23 -6.70
C ALA A 26 -9.50 5.95 -7.54
N GLU A 27 -9.14 6.91 -8.38
CA GLU A 27 -10.05 7.60 -9.31
C GLU A 27 -10.53 6.74 -10.48
N ALA A 28 -9.79 5.68 -10.82
CA ALA A 28 -10.08 4.86 -12.00
C ALA A 28 -10.95 3.63 -11.67
N VAL A 29 -11.06 3.25 -10.41
CA VAL A 29 -11.76 2.03 -9.96
C VAL A 29 -13.15 2.34 -9.40
N SER A 30 -14.06 1.38 -9.46
CA SER A 30 -15.38 1.51 -8.82
C SER A 30 -15.36 0.91 -7.41
N PRO A 31 -15.41 1.74 -6.34
CA PRO A 31 -15.32 1.27 -4.96
C PRO A 31 -16.48 0.34 -4.57
N GLU A 32 -17.65 0.50 -5.18
CA GLU A 32 -18.82 -0.35 -4.94
C GLU A 32 -18.54 -1.82 -5.31
N LEU A 33 -17.59 -2.08 -6.21
CA LEU A 33 -17.20 -3.43 -6.59
C LEU A 33 -16.44 -4.16 -5.47
N LEU A 34 -15.92 -3.45 -4.46
CA LEU A 34 -15.33 -4.05 -3.25
C LEU A 34 -16.41 -4.55 -2.27
N GLN A 35 -17.65 -4.06 -2.39
CA GLN A 35 -18.78 -4.52 -1.59
C GLN A 35 -19.50 -5.72 -2.21
N ALA A 36 -19.14 -6.10 -3.45
CA ALA A 36 -19.68 -7.29 -4.09
C ALA A 36 -19.25 -8.53 -3.30
N GLY A 37 -20.20 -9.41 -2.97
CA GLY A 37 -19.88 -10.64 -2.24
C GLY A 37 -18.79 -11.46 -2.96
N ASP A 38 -17.86 -12.04 -2.20
CA ASP A 38 -16.86 -12.94 -2.74
C ASP A 38 -17.51 -14.28 -3.12
N ASP A 39 -17.42 -14.63 -4.40
CA ASP A 39 -17.46 -16.03 -4.80
C ASP A 39 -16.05 -16.60 -4.61
N LEU A 40 -15.79 -17.11 -3.40
CA LEU A 40 -14.49 -17.65 -2.98
C LEU A 40 -14.00 -18.80 -3.88
N ASP A 41 -14.91 -19.44 -4.62
CA ASP A 41 -14.63 -20.57 -5.51
C ASP A 41 -14.33 -20.13 -6.96
N SER A 42 -14.52 -18.86 -7.32
CA SER A 42 -14.20 -18.34 -8.66
C SER A 42 -13.09 -17.29 -8.63
N THR A 43 -12.34 -17.20 -9.73
CA THR A 43 -11.35 -16.13 -9.94
C THR A 43 -11.98 -14.72 -10.00
N GLY A 44 -13.30 -14.58 -9.81
CA GLY A 44 -14.12 -13.55 -10.41
C GLY A 44 -14.83 -12.61 -9.45
N HIS A 45 -14.23 -12.23 -8.33
CA HIS A 45 -14.73 -11.04 -7.60
C HIS A 45 -14.73 -9.83 -8.54
N ALA A 46 -15.85 -9.10 -8.55
CA ALA A 46 -16.15 -8.09 -9.55
C ALA A 46 -15.06 -7.02 -9.68
N PHE A 47 -14.52 -6.56 -8.55
CA PHE A 47 -13.42 -5.58 -8.53
C PHE A 47 -12.17 -6.06 -9.27
N TYR A 48 -11.77 -7.32 -9.09
CA TYR A 48 -10.57 -7.84 -9.76
C TYR A 48 -10.81 -8.09 -11.24
N THR A 49 -12.01 -8.56 -11.61
CA THR A 49 -12.41 -8.70 -13.02
C THR A 49 -12.33 -7.35 -13.75
N ASP A 50 -12.80 -6.29 -13.10
CA ASP A 50 -12.74 -4.93 -13.63
C ASP A 50 -11.29 -4.44 -13.76
N LEU A 51 -10.47 -4.62 -12.72
CA LEU A 51 -9.03 -4.31 -12.77
C LEU A 51 -8.29 -5.06 -13.89
N TYR A 52 -8.57 -6.35 -14.08
CA TYR A 52 -7.98 -7.12 -15.19
C TYR A 52 -8.38 -6.55 -16.54
N THR A 53 -9.65 -6.18 -16.70
CA THR A 53 -10.16 -5.55 -17.92
C THR A 53 -9.43 -4.24 -18.19
N MET A 54 -9.24 -3.40 -17.18
CA MET A 54 -8.45 -2.17 -17.31
C MET A 54 -7.03 -2.48 -17.77
N ILE A 55 -6.33 -3.42 -17.13
CA ILE A 55 -4.95 -3.82 -17.49
C ILE A 55 -4.86 -4.33 -18.93
N ASP A 56 -5.85 -5.08 -19.41
CA ASP A 56 -5.89 -5.61 -20.77
C ASP A 56 -6.14 -4.55 -21.85
N THR A 57 -6.79 -3.44 -21.48
CA THR A 57 -7.00 -2.31 -22.41
C THR A 57 -5.81 -1.35 -22.49
N LEU A 58 -4.91 -1.38 -21.50
CA LEU A 58 -3.72 -0.53 -21.51
C LEU A 58 -2.72 -1.01 -22.58
N PRO A 59 -2.00 -0.10 -23.26
CA PRO A 59 -1.01 -0.44 -24.28
C PRO A 59 0.30 -0.92 -23.64
N LEU A 60 0.23 -2.03 -22.90
CA LEU A 60 1.32 -2.63 -22.15
C LEU A 60 2.03 -3.69 -23.01
N PRO A 61 3.36 -3.84 -22.87
CA PRO A 61 4.04 -4.99 -23.43
C PRO A 61 3.52 -6.29 -22.81
N TYR A 62 3.68 -7.41 -23.52
CA TYR A 62 3.27 -8.72 -23.01
C TYR A 62 3.94 -9.06 -21.67
N LYS A 63 5.24 -8.74 -21.53
CA LYS A 63 5.99 -8.85 -20.27
C LYS A 63 6.09 -7.49 -19.58
N LEU A 64 5.49 -7.36 -18.41
CA LEU A 64 5.37 -6.11 -17.66
C LEU A 64 5.97 -6.19 -16.25
N ILE A 65 6.29 -5.02 -15.69
CA ILE A 65 6.66 -4.86 -14.28
C ILE A 65 5.40 -4.38 -13.54
N LEU A 66 4.99 -5.11 -12.52
CA LEU A 66 3.87 -4.70 -11.67
C LEU A 66 4.42 -4.12 -10.38
N MET A 67 3.91 -2.94 -10.02
CA MET A 67 4.15 -2.33 -8.73
C MET A 67 2.84 -2.25 -7.96
N ASP A 68 2.79 -2.86 -6.78
CA ASP A 68 1.68 -2.72 -5.84
C ASP A 68 2.05 -1.73 -4.73
N ASN A 69 1.17 -0.75 -4.51
CA ASN A 69 1.24 0.22 -3.42
C ASN A 69 -0.17 0.53 -2.90
N THR A 70 -1.05 -0.47 -2.91
CA THR A 70 -2.46 -0.37 -2.50
C THR A 70 -2.71 -1.12 -1.20
N PHE A 71 -1.72 -1.19 -0.30
CA PHE A 71 -1.78 -1.93 0.96
C PHE A 71 -2.01 -3.43 0.82
N GLY A 72 -1.79 -4.03 -0.35
CA GLY A 72 -2.02 -5.45 -0.58
C GLY A 72 -3.27 -5.76 -1.41
N LEU A 73 -4.12 -4.76 -1.66
CA LEU A 73 -5.27 -4.94 -2.55
C LEU A 73 -4.87 -5.35 -3.99
N GLY A 74 -3.64 -5.02 -4.44
CA GLY A 74 -3.11 -5.45 -5.73
C GLY A 74 -2.53 -6.86 -5.74
N VAL A 75 -2.27 -7.47 -4.59
CA VAL A 75 -1.57 -8.78 -4.47
C VAL A 75 -2.31 -9.90 -5.21
N PRO A 76 -3.65 -10.04 -5.16
CA PRO A 76 -4.38 -11.03 -5.96
C PRO A 76 -4.13 -10.96 -7.48
N LEU A 77 -3.75 -9.78 -8.02
CA LEU A 77 -3.45 -9.63 -9.45
C LEU A 77 -2.25 -10.47 -9.90
N LEU A 78 -1.34 -10.80 -8.97
CA LEU A 78 -0.10 -11.53 -9.28
C LEU A 78 -0.39 -12.91 -9.87
N TRP A 79 -1.35 -13.65 -9.32
CA TRP A 79 -1.69 -15.00 -9.77
C TRP A 79 -2.29 -15.01 -11.17
N LYS A 80 -3.15 -14.05 -11.49
CA LYS A 80 -3.75 -13.95 -12.82
C LYS A 80 -2.75 -13.49 -13.86
N LEU A 81 -1.85 -12.58 -13.49
CA LEU A 81 -0.88 -11.99 -14.40
C LEU A 81 0.44 -12.76 -14.48
N GLN A 82 0.62 -13.86 -13.74
CA GLN A 82 1.89 -14.58 -13.61
C GLN A 82 2.62 -14.85 -14.95
N SER A 83 1.89 -15.18 -16.02
CA SER A 83 2.46 -15.44 -17.35
C SER A 83 2.89 -14.16 -18.09
N ARG A 84 2.46 -12.98 -17.64
CA ARG A 84 2.80 -11.64 -18.17
C ARG A 84 3.78 -10.88 -17.30
N LEU A 85 4.08 -11.34 -16.09
CA LEU A 85 4.98 -10.63 -15.18
C LEU A 85 6.45 -10.89 -15.52
N LYS A 86 7.25 -9.84 -15.38
CA LYS A 86 8.73 -9.87 -15.46
C LYS A 86 9.36 -9.61 -14.09
N HIS A 87 8.87 -8.58 -13.41
CA HIS A 87 9.29 -8.23 -12.05
C HIS A 87 8.07 -7.76 -11.26
N ILE A 88 8.13 -7.94 -9.94
CA ILE A 88 7.11 -7.49 -8.99
C ILE A 88 7.81 -6.61 -7.95
N LEU A 89 7.21 -5.46 -7.65
CA LEU A 89 7.55 -4.63 -6.50
C LEU A 89 6.28 -4.39 -5.69
N ALA A 90 6.15 -5.01 -4.52
CA ALA A 90 5.06 -4.69 -3.58
C ALA A 90 5.63 -3.81 -2.47
N VAL A 91 5.05 -2.63 -2.24
CA VAL A 91 5.52 -1.67 -1.24
C VAL A 91 4.48 -1.52 -0.14
N ASN A 92 4.92 -1.66 1.12
CA ASN A 92 4.08 -1.51 2.31
C ASN A 92 2.79 -2.33 2.25
N THR A 93 2.87 -3.56 1.75
CA THR A 93 1.76 -4.52 1.86
C THR A 93 1.35 -4.64 3.32
N SER A 94 0.06 -4.54 3.60
CA SER A 94 -0.45 -4.53 4.96
C SER A 94 -1.64 -5.47 5.11
N TRP A 95 -1.96 -5.83 6.35
CA TRP A 95 -3.16 -6.60 6.70
C TRP A 95 -3.24 -8.01 6.12
N VAL A 96 -2.15 -8.51 5.51
CA VAL A 96 -2.04 -9.91 5.08
C VAL A 96 -1.66 -10.75 6.29
N PHE A 97 -2.62 -11.51 6.82
CA PHE A 97 -2.43 -12.33 8.00
C PHE A 97 -2.12 -13.80 7.65
N ARG A 98 -1.88 -14.60 8.68
CA ARG A 98 -1.69 -16.04 8.58
C ARG A 98 -2.93 -16.76 9.10
N LEU A 99 -3.15 -18.00 8.63
CA LEU A 99 -4.21 -18.87 9.13
C LEU A 99 -4.26 -18.93 10.67
N GLY A 100 -5.44 -18.68 11.23
CA GLY A 100 -5.69 -18.68 12.69
C GLY A 100 -5.44 -17.34 13.39
N PHE A 101 -4.92 -16.33 12.71
CA PHE A 101 -4.72 -14.98 13.28
C PHE A 101 -6.04 -14.30 13.67
N VAL A 102 -7.13 -14.60 12.94
CA VAL A 102 -8.48 -14.04 13.14
C VAL A 102 -9.07 -14.22 14.54
N HIS A 103 -8.54 -15.17 15.32
CA HIS A 103 -8.98 -15.44 16.70
C HIS A 103 -8.10 -14.77 17.78
N SER A 104 -7.09 -14.00 17.38
CA SER A 104 -6.19 -13.32 18.31
C SER A 104 -6.75 -12.00 18.84
N SER A 105 -6.28 -11.56 20.02
CA SER A 105 -6.57 -10.21 20.53
C SER A 105 -5.98 -9.12 19.64
N THR A 106 -4.83 -9.38 19.00
CA THR A 106 -4.20 -8.48 18.03
C THR A 106 -5.11 -8.23 16.84
N HIS A 107 -5.75 -9.26 16.29
CA HIS A 107 -6.73 -9.11 15.22
C HIS A 107 -7.82 -8.11 15.61
N LYS A 108 -8.42 -8.23 16.81
CA LYS A 108 -9.43 -7.25 17.24
C LYS A 108 -8.93 -5.80 17.22
N VAL A 109 -7.72 -5.53 17.71
CA VAL A 109 -7.14 -4.18 17.70
C VAL A 109 -6.98 -3.64 16.29
N LEU A 110 -6.56 -4.49 15.35
CA LEU A 110 -6.37 -4.12 13.96
C LEU A 110 -7.72 -3.92 13.24
N ALA A 111 -8.74 -4.75 13.54
CA ALA A 111 -10.11 -4.56 13.08
C ALA A 111 -10.69 -3.22 13.54
N ASP A 112 -10.58 -2.91 14.83
CA ASP A 112 -11.05 -1.64 15.40
C ASP A 112 -10.35 -0.45 14.73
N ARG A 113 -9.06 -0.61 14.37
CA ARG A 113 -8.30 0.42 13.66
C ARG A 113 -8.76 0.58 12.20
N ALA A 114 -8.96 -0.50 11.46
CA ALA A 114 -9.48 -0.46 10.09
C ALA A 114 -10.87 0.19 10.06
N ALA A 115 -11.76 -0.18 10.98
CA ALA A 115 -13.08 0.44 11.13
C ALA A 115 -13.01 1.94 11.46
N SER A 116 -12.05 2.34 12.29
CA SER A 116 -11.81 3.76 12.57
C SER A 116 -11.34 4.52 11.32
N LEU A 117 -10.44 3.95 10.51
CA LEU A 117 -9.98 4.58 9.26
C LEU A 117 -11.12 4.70 8.25
N LYS A 118 -11.96 3.66 8.12
CA LYS A 118 -13.18 3.69 7.31
C LYS A 118 -14.11 4.83 7.74
N THR A 119 -14.39 4.94 9.04
CA THR A 119 -15.25 6.01 9.58
C THR A 119 -14.69 7.40 9.26
N LEU A 120 -13.38 7.60 9.42
CA LEU A 120 -12.73 8.87 9.08
C LEU A 120 -12.83 9.18 7.59
N ALA A 121 -12.67 8.18 6.72
CA ALA A 121 -12.82 8.34 5.28
C ALA A 121 -14.25 8.68 4.86
N GLU A 122 -15.26 7.99 5.41
CA GLU A 122 -16.68 8.25 5.17
C GLU A 122 -17.09 9.67 5.60
N GLN A 123 -16.54 10.15 6.72
CA GLN A 123 -16.77 11.50 7.23
C GLN A 123 -15.92 12.57 6.53
N ARG A 124 -14.96 12.16 5.69
CA ARG A 124 -13.90 13.03 5.16
C ARG A 124 -13.21 13.83 6.26
N ASP A 125 -12.97 13.21 7.40
CA ASP A 125 -12.27 13.86 8.51
C ASP A 125 -10.77 13.93 8.20
N ILE A 126 -10.38 14.98 7.48
CA ILE A 126 -9.00 15.24 7.08
C ILE A 126 -8.09 15.31 8.33
N LYS A 127 -8.53 15.98 9.40
CA LYS A 127 -7.72 16.14 10.61
C LYS A 127 -7.53 14.81 11.32
N GLY A 128 -8.59 14.02 11.43
CA GLY A 128 -8.53 12.67 11.96
C GLY A 128 -7.62 11.77 11.13
N MET A 129 -7.68 11.85 9.79
CA MET A 129 -6.78 11.13 8.90
C MET A 129 -5.33 11.55 9.08
N VAL A 130 -5.00 12.84 9.06
CA VAL A 130 -3.65 13.37 9.32
C VAL A 130 -3.14 12.91 10.68
N LYS A 131 -3.98 12.92 11.72
CA LYS A 131 -3.61 12.40 13.03
C LYS A 131 -3.33 10.89 13.00
N ALA A 132 -4.17 10.12 12.31
CA ALA A 132 -4.00 8.69 12.14
C ALA A 132 -2.69 8.36 11.38
N CYS A 133 -2.23 9.25 10.49
CA CYS A 133 -0.94 9.13 9.82
C CYS A 133 0.23 9.14 10.79
N GLY A 134 0.14 9.88 11.90
CA GLY A 134 1.18 9.92 12.92
C GLY A 134 1.46 8.56 13.57
N ASP A 135 0.51 7.62 13.51
CA ASP A 135 0.73 6.25 13.97
C ASP A 135 1.56 5.41 12.97
N PHE A 136 1.73 5.91 11.74
CA PHE A 136 2.41 5.24 10.64
C PHE A 136 3.65 5.98 10.13
N ILE A 137 3.78 7.30 10.41
CA ILE A 137 4.99 8.10 10.19
C ILE A 137 5.83 8.01 11.47
N LEU A 138 6.74 7.04 11.54
CA LEU A 138 7.84 7.08 12.51
C LEU A 138 9.10 7.71 11.90
N ALA A 139 8.97 8.77 11.08
CA ALA A 139 10.11 9.68 10.89
C ALA A 139 10.69 9.96 12.28
N PRO A 140 12.03 9.92 12.47
CA PRO A 140 12.64 9.82 13.78
C PRO A 140 11.96 10.83 14.68
N ARG A 141 11.27 10.32 15.72
CA ARG A 141 10.54 11.19 16.64
C ARG A 141 11.52 12.29 17.02
N PRO A 142 11.17 13.58 16.86
CA PRO A 142 12.14 14.65 17.06
C PRO A 142 12.92 14.48 18.37
N GLU A 143 12.26 13.98 19.41
CA GLU A 143 12.85 13.59 20.70
C GLU A 143 14.13 12.73 20.61
N CYS A 144 14.25 11.82 19.63
CA CYS A 144 15.42 10.99 19.40
C CYS A 144 16.56 11.73 18.66
N THR A 145 16.24 12.72 17.84
CA THR A 145 17.22 13.49 17.04
C THR A 145 18.07 14.42 17.93
N ILE A 146 17.51 14.96 19.02
CA ILE A 146 18.28 15.77 19.98
C ILE A 146 19.43 14.97 20.59
N ILE A 147 19.16 13.71 20.93
CA ILE A 147 20.10 12.83 21.65
C ILE A 147 21.28 12.45 20.74
N VAL A 148 21.05 12.34 19.44
CA VAL A 148 22.04 11.80 18.48
C VAL A 148 22.74 12.90 17.67
N GLU A 149 22.05 13.98 17.30
CA GLU A 149 22.52 14.93 16.28
C GLU A 149 22.46 16.42 16.70
N GLY A 150 21.91 16.71 17.88
CA GLY A 150 21.87 18.07 18.46
C GLY A 150 20.69 18.94 18.00
N ALA A 151 20.62 20.17 18.53
CA ALA A 151 19.44 21.04 18.43
C ALA A 151 19.10 21.52 17.00
N VAL A 152 20.10 21.78 16.17
CA VAL A 152 19.88 22.24 14.78
C VAL A 152 19.30 21.11 13.90
N ALA A 153 19.79 19.88 14.10
CA ALA A 153 19.25 18.70 13.43
C ALA A 153 17.82 18.40 13.88
N PHE A 154 17.53 18.60 15.17
CA PHE A 154 16.18 18.51 15.71
C PHE A 154 15.20 19.51 15.07
N GLU A 155 15.55 20.79 15.00
CA GLU A 155 14.69 21.82 14.40
C GLU A 155 14.37 21.51 12.94
N ARG A 156 15.36 21.03 12.18
CA ARG A 156 15.15 20.58 10.79
C ARG A 156 14.21 19.37 10.72
N ALA A 157 14.44 18.34 11.53
CA ALA A 157 13.59 17.15 11.55
C ALA A 157 12.12 17.47 11.90
N VAL A 158 11.90 18.42 12.83
CA VAL A 158 10.56 18.94 13.15
C VAL A 158 9.93 19.63 11.94
N ALA A 159 10.68 20.51 11.28
CA ALA A 159 10.18 21.23 10.10
C ALA A 159 9.82 20.28 8.95
N ASP A 160 10.66 19.28 8.67
CA ASP A 160 10.45 18.27 7.63
C ASP A 160 9.20 17.43 7.92
N THR A 161 9.02 17.03 9.18
CA THR A 161 7.83 16.29 9.63
C THR A 161 6.54 17.11 9.43
N TRP A 162 6.57 18.41 9.80
CA TRP A 162 5.41 19.29 9.59
C TRP A 162 5.12 19.54 8.11
N HIS A 163 6.16 19.63 7.28
CA HIS A 163 5.98 19.74 5.85
C HIS A 163 5.24 18.54 5.27
N ILE A 164 5.64 17.32 5.63
CA ILE A 164 4.95 16.08 5.21
C ILE A 164 3.47 16.09 5.64
N TYR A 165 3.18 16.47 6.89
CA TYR A 165 1.80 16.55 7.36
C TYR A 165 0.97 17.58 6.58
N ASN A 166 1.53 18.76 6.32
CA ASN A 166 0.85 19.81 5.57
C ASN A 166 0.59 19.41 4.12
N GLU A 167 1.55 18.76 3.45
CA GLU A 167 1.36 18.24 2.09
C GLU A 167 0.30 17.15 2.05
N TYR A 168 0.34 16.24 3.04
CA TYR A 168 -0.67 15.19 3.14
C TYR A 168 -2.07 15.77 3.38
N GLU A 169 -2.21 16.73 4.30
CA GLU A 169 -3.46 17.46 4.56
C GLU A 169 -3.98 18.14 3.29
N ALA A 170 -3.11 18.87 2.58
CA ALA A 170 -3.48 19.55 1.33
C ALA A 170 -3.91 18.55 0.25
N GLY A 171 -3.21 17.43 0.11
CA GLY A 171 -3.56 16.38 -0.84
C GLY A 171 -4.91 15.75 -0.52
N LEU A 172 -5.19 15.44 0.75
CA LEU A 172 -6.50 14.95 1.20
C LEU A 172 -7.62 15.96 0.92
N ALA A 173 -7.38 17.25 1.18
CA ALA A 173 -8.34 18.31 0.91
C ALA A 173 -8.68 18.45 -0.58
N SER A 174 -7.73 18.12 -1.46
CA SER A 174 -7.90 18.13 -2.91
C SER A 174 -8.40 16.80 -3.50
N ALA A 175 -8.54 15.76 -2.67
CA ALA A 175 -8.82 14.42 -3.16
C ALA A 175 -10.26 14.29 -3.69
N SER A 176 -10.43 13.45 -4.71
CA SER A 176 -11.72 13.22 -5.35
C SER A 176 -12.70 12.48 -4.43
N ASP A 177 -14.00 12.55 -4.75
CA ASP A 177 -15.03 11.79 -4.06
C ASP A 177 -14.77 10.27 -4.13
N ASN A 178 -14.34 9.81 -5.31
CA ASN A 178 -14.03 8.41 -5.56
C ASN A 178 -12.84 7.92 -4.75
N PHE A 179 -11.84 8.79 -4.50
CA PHE A 179 -10.74 8.47 -3.58
C PHE A 179 -11.24 8.21 -2.16
N TRP A 180 -12.10 9.08 -1.63
CA TRP A 180 -12.62 8.92 -0.26
C TRP A 180 -13.46 7.66 -0.09
N GLN A 181 -14.31 7.36 -1.07
CA GLN A 181 -15.08 6.10 -1.09
C GLN A 181 -14.16 4.88 -1.19
N SER A 182 -13.21 4.89 -2.13
CA SER A 182 -12.24 3.80 -2.28
C SER A 182 -11.42 3.56 -1.02
N LEU A 183 -11.00 4.63 -0.33
CA LEU A 183 -10.23 4.51 0.90
C LEU A 183 -11.05 3.87 2.02
N GLY A 184 -12.32 4.24 2.16
CA GLY A 184 -13.21 3.65 3.16
C GLY A 184 -13.43 2.15 2.95
N GLU A 185 -13.56 1.69 1.70
CA GLU A 185 -13.80 0.28 1.41
C GLU A 185 -12.52 -0.57 1.30
N ALA A 186 -11.40 0.01 0.83
CA ALA A 186 -10.18 -0.74 0.62
C ALA A 186 -9.56 -1.25 1.93
N ASP A 187 -9.58 -0.46 3.00
CA ASP A 187 -8.99 -0.87 4.28
C ASP A 187 -9.77 -2.03 4.91
N ASP A 188 -11.10 -1.94 4.90
CA ASP A 188 -12.01 -2.97 5.42
C ASP A 188 -11.94 -4.25 4.57
N TYR A 189 -11.92 -4.13 3.23
CA TYR A 189 -11.79 -5.27 2.33
C TYR A 189 -10.42 -5.95 2.47
N THR A 190 -9.33 -5.17 2.49
CA THR A 190 -7.97 -5.72 2.62
C THR A 190 -7.85 -6.49 3.92
N TYR A 191 -8.41 -5.94 5.00
CA TYR A 191 -8.43 -6.55 6.31
C TYR A 191 -9.29 -7.82 6.39
N SER A 192 -10.52 -7.79 5.88
CA SER A 192 -11.52 -8.84 6.10
C SER A 192 -11.52 -9.95 5.06
N ALA A 193 -11.10 -9.66 3.82
CA ALA A 193 -11.30 -10.55 2.67
C ALA A 193 -10.01 -11.02 2.00
N THR A 194 -8.91 -10.26 2.10
CA THR A 194 -7.68 -10.59 1.34
C THR A 194 -7.02 -11.87 1.85
N ASP A 195 -6.86 -12.06 3.16
CA ASP A 195 -6.25 -13.30 3.70
C ASP A 195 -7.07 -14.57 3.36
N PRO A 196 -8.40 -14.63 3.62
CA PRO A 196 -9.22 -15.75 3.17
C PRO A 196 -9.04 -16.05 1.69
N ARG A 197 -9.09 -15.01 0.84
CA ARG A 197 -8.93 -15.17 -0.60
C ARG A 197 -7.56 -15.72 -1.00
N LEU A 198 -6.50 -15.16 -0.43
CA LEU A 198 -5.12 -15.60 -0.66
C LEU A 198 -4.94 -17.07 -0.28
N SER A 199 -5.58 -17.52 0.80
CA SER A 199 -5.54 -18.93 1.22
C SER A 199 -6.19 -19.90 0.22
N HIS A 200 -7.14 -19.43 -0.61
CA HIS A 200 -7.80 -20.22 -1.66
C HIS A 200 -7.07 -20.14 -3.02
N MET A 201 -6.06 -19.29 -3.15
CA MET A 201 -5.30 -19.19 -4.40
C MET A 201 -4.45 -20.45 -4.63
N GLN A 202 -4.26 -20.77 -5.91
CA GLN A 202 -3.35 -21.84 -6.30
C GLN A 202 -1.93 -21.52 -5.81
N PRO A 203 -1.12 -22.51 -5.42
CA PRO A 203 0.26 -22.28 -5.04
C PRO A 203 1.02 -21.47 -6.10
N TRP A 204 1.80 -20.48 -5.67
CA TRP A 204 2.60 -19.64 -6.57
C TRP A 204 3.56 -20.50 -7.39
N ARG A 205 3.32 -20.57 -8.71
CA ARG A 205 4.09 -21.40 -9.66
C ARG A 205 4.17 -20.69 -11.01
N PRO A 206 4.95 -19.61 -11.12
CA PRO A 206 5.06 -18.88 -12.37
C PRO A 206 5.73 -19.75 -13.44
N GLU A 207 5.31 -19.60 -14.70
CA GLU A 207 5.85 -20.37 -15.84
C GLU A 207 7.35 -20.12 -16.07
N HIS A 208 7.86 -18.99 -15.59
CA HIS A 208 9.26 -18.60 -15.67
C HIS A 208 9.71 -17.94 -14.36
N SER A 209 11.01 -17.79 -14.17
CA SER A 209 11.56 -17.03 -13.04
C SER A 209 11.14 -15.56 -13.12
N ILE A 210 10.60 -15.04 -12.02
CA ILE A 210 10.16 -13.65 -11.84
C ILE A 210 10.86 -13.12 -10.60
N ASP A 211 11.53 -11.98 -10.69
CA ASP A 211 12.09 -11.34 -9.49
C ASP A 211 10.98 -10.62 -8.74
N ILE A 212 10.86 -10.91 -7.45
CA ILE A 212 9.84 -10.36 -6.57
C ILE A 212 10.54 -9.62 -5.45
N VAL A 213 10.26 -8.32 -5.31
CA VAL A 213 10.72 -7.50 -4.20
C VAL A 213 9.52 -7.08 -3.38
N LEU A 214 9.56 -7.43 -2.09
CA LEU A 214 8.62 -6.98 -1.09
C LEU A 214 9.34 -5.91 -0.24
N ALA A 215 8.96 -4.66 -0.44
CA ALA A 215 9.60 -3.51 0.19
C ALA A 215 8.73 -2.92 1.30
N TYR A 216 9.35 -2.50 2.41
CA TYR A 216 8.68 -1.68 3.40
C TYR A 216 9.61 -0.63 4.01
N GLY A 217 9.03 0.47 4.48
CA GLY A 217 9.76 1.51 5.20
C GLY A 217 10.24 1.04 6.58
N SER A 218 11.46 1.38 6.99
CA SER A 218 12.02 1.02 8.32
C SER A 218 11.19 1.55 9.51
N HIS A 219 10.33 2.52 9.26
CA HIS A 219 9.47 3.19 10.23
C HIS A 219 8.01 2.72 10.18
N THR A 220 7.70 1.71 9.37
CA THR A 220 6.35 1.15 9.27
C THR A 220 6.02 0.23 10.45
N PRO A 221 4.75 0.13 10.89
CA PRO A 221 4.38 -0.70 12.03
C PRO A 221 4.65 -2.20 11.78
N THR A 222 5.36 -2.83 12.72
CA THR A 222 5.73 -4.26 12.62
C THR A 222 4.51 -5.15 12.41
N LEU A 223 3.50 -5.02 13.28
CA LEU A 223 2.31 -5.89 13.27
C LEU A 223 1.44 -5.75 12.01
N ALA A 224 1.45 -4.59 11.35
CA ALA A 224 0.57 -4.33 10.22
C ALA A 224 1.27 -4.52 8.87
N VAL A 225 2.57 -4.22 8.77
CA VAL A 225 3.29 -4.16 7.49
C VAL A 225 4.44 -5.16 7.41
N GLN A 226 5.28 -5.24 8.44
CA GLN A 226 6.46 -6.13 8.40
C GLN A 226 6.04 -7.60 8.50
N ASP A 227 5.12 -7.92 9.42
CA ASP A 227 4.55 -9.26 9.55
C ASP A 227 3.76 -9.63 8.28
N ALA A 228 3.02 -8.68 7.71
CA ALA A 228 2.30 -8.90 6.45
C ALA A 228 3.26 -9.18 5.28
N THR A 229 4.38 -8.47 5.21
CA THR A 229 5.45 -8.73 4.24
C THR A 229 6.05 -10.13 4.41
N PHE A 230 6.30 -10.54 5.66
CA PHE A 230 6.79 -11.88 5.96
C PHE A 230 5.79 -12.97 5.53
N ASN A 231 4.51 -12.81 5.87
CA ASN A 231 3.46 -13.77 5.48
C ASN A 231 3.33 -13.85 3.95
N LEU A 232 3.38 -12.72 3.25
CA LEU A 232 3.34 -12.70 1.79
C LEU A 232 4.58 -13.39 1.17
N GLN A 233 5.75 -13.28 1.80
CA GLN A 233 6.96 -13.99 1.38
C GLN A 233 6.80 -15.52 1.45
N GLU A 234 6.06 -16.04 2.44
CA GLU A 234 5.74 -17.48 2.52
C GLU A 234 4.87 -17.94 1.34
N MET A 235 4.00 -17.06 0.83
CA MET A 235 3.15 -17.33 -0.34
C MET A 235 3.86 -17.15 -1.68
N LEU A 236 4.90 -16.30 -1.72
CA LEU A 236 5.69 -15.97 -2.90
C LEU A 236 7.14 -16.44 -2.70
N PRO A 237 7.40 -17.76 -2.75
CA PRO A 237 8.73 -18.32 -2.48
C PRO A 237 9.76 -17.77 -3.47
N GLY A 238 10.95 -17.42 -2.93
CA GLY A 238 12.04 -16.80 -3.69
C GLY A 238 11.96 -15.28 -3.79
N SER A 239 10.96 -14.64 -3.17
CA SER A 239 10.89 -13.19 -3.05
C SER A 239 11.98 -12.63 -2.12
N LEU A 240 12.45 -11.43 -2.43
CA LEU A 240 13.41 -10.66 -1.66
C LEU A 240 12.71 -9.60 -0.83
N THR A 241 13.14 -9.44 0.42
CA THR A 241 12.68 -8.35 1.29
C THR A 241 13.64 -7.18 1.21
N ALA A 242 13.12 -5.98 0.98
CA ALA A 242 13.90 -4.74 0.95
C ALA A 242 13.38 -3.75 2.00
N VAL A 243 14.29 -3.18 2.79
CA VAL A 243 13.94 -2.13 3.76
C VAL A 243 14.30 -0.77 3.18
N ILE A 244 13.31 0.10 3.03
CA ILE A 244 13.52 1.50 2.66
C ILE A 244 13.94 2.23 3.93
N ALA A 245 15.23 2.53 4.02
CA ALA A 245 15.81 3.15 5.20
C ALA A 245 15.22 4.54 5.46
N GLN A 246 15.04 4.86 6.73
CA GLN A 246 14.52 6.15 7.22
C GLN A 246 13.15 6.52 6.65
N SER A 247 12.37 5.54 6.20
CA SER A 247 11.11 5.79 5.51
C SER A 247 9.93 5.12 6.21
N SER A 248 8.79 5.78 6.16
CA SER A 248 7.51 5.32 6.69
C SER A 248 6.58 4.83 5.59
N TRP A 249 5.29 4.76 5.89
CA TRP A 249 4.25 4.47 4.93
C TRP A 249 4.06 5.57 3.85
N LEU A 250 4.44 6.83 4.13
CA LEU A 250 4.38 7.96 3.17
C LEU A 250 5.73 8.20 2.49
N TRP A 251 6.43 7.12 2.15
CA TRP A 251 7.76 7.14 1.53
C TRP A 251 7.87 8.04 0.28
N GLN A 252 6.76 8.24 -0.44
CA GLN A 252 6.71 9.13 -1.60
C GLN A 252 6.92 10.58 -1.20
N LEU A 253 6.35 11.03 -0.08
CA LEU A 253 6.50 12.41 0.42
C LEU A 253 7.87 12.62 1.09
N GLU A 254 8.35 11.61 1.81
CA GLU A 254 9.65 11.67 2.50
C GLU A 254 10.82 11.77 1.52
N GLY A 255 10.74 11.09 0.37
CA GLY A 255 11.78 11.09 -0.65
C GLY A 255 11.98 12.45 -1.35
N HIS A 256 11.04 13.40 -1.22
CA HIS A 256 11.15 14.75 -1.78
C HIS A 256 11.91 15.72 -0.87
N VAL A 257 12.06 15.38 0.41
CA VAL A 257 12.66 16.24 1.44
C VAL A 257 14.16 15.96 1.63
N LEU A 258 14.66 14.84 1.11
CA LEU A 258 16.08 14.49 1.18
C LEU A 258 16.87 15.12 0.01
N PRO A 259 17.96 15.86 0.30
CA PRO A 259 18.75 16.59 -0.70
C PRO A 259 19.46 15.71 -1.74
#